data_AF-N6UN26-F1
#
_entry.id   AF-N6UN26-F1
#
_cell.length_a   1.000
_cell.length_b   1.000
_cell.length_c   1.000
_cell.angle_alpha   90.00
_cell.angle_beta   90.00
_cell.angle_gamma   90.00
#
_symmetry.space_group_name_H-M   'P 1'
#
loop_
_entity.id
_entity.type
_entity.pdbx_description
1 polymer ?
#
loop_
_entity_poly.entity_id
_entity_poly.type
_entity_poly.pdbx_seq_one_letter_code
_entity_poly.pdbx_strand_id
1 'polypeptide(L)'
;MNLKIYNTQHWSAQQIAPYWHDIVGSIAYFIDKFPDDYDLETLLSDILKGEKLLWIVVDGHDNFMAHVTTQLDHLVTGVKRALIVTLGGKGGEHLSQIIPYIEDYYKKQGADELIIIGRRGWERSLKAHGYCVNLLEYRKQL
;
A
#
# COMPACT_ATOMS: atom_id res chain seq x y z
N MET A 1 -9.76 15.12 8.86
CA MET A 1 -8.30 15.33 8.81
C MET A 1 -7.92 15.56 7.37
N ASN A 2 -7.14 16.59 7.06
CA ASN A 2 -6.65 16.77 5.69
C ASN A 2 -5.42 15.89 5.50
N LEU A 3 -5.46 14.99 4.51
CA LEU A 3 -4.37 14.07 4.21
C LEU A 3 -3.71 14.49 2.89
N LYS A 4 -2.39 14.49 2.86
CA LYS A 4 -1.61 14.61 1.61
C LYS A 4 -1.02 13.24 1.28
N ILE A 5 -1.07 12.87 0.02
CA ILE A 5 -0.65 11.57 -0.48
C ILE A 5 0.46 11.79 -1.50
N TYR A 6 1.59 11.10 -1.32
CA TYR A 6 2.73 11.20 -2.22
C TYR A 6 3.14 9.82 -2.73
N ASN A 7 3.33 9.70 -4.04
CA ASN A 7 4.12 8.63 -4.64
C ASN A 7 5.60 9.04 -4.58
N THR A 8 6.45 8.23 -3.96
CA THR A 8 7.86 8.57 -3.73
C THR A 8 8.80 8.05 -4.82
N GLN A 9 8.29 7.48 -5.92
CA GLN A 9 9.11 6.87 -6.99
C GLN A 9 10.20 7.80 -7.55
N HIS A 10 9.94 9.11 -7.56
CA HIS A 10 10.87 10.12 -8.09
C HIS A 10 11.44 11.03 -7.01
N TRP A 11 11.30 10.66 -5.73
CA TRP A 11 11.86 11.43 -4.63
C TRP A 11 13.37 11.21 -4.53
N SER A 12 14.11 12.29 -4.27
CA SER A 12 15.51 12.19 -3.87
C SER A 12 15.66 11.68 -2.43
N ALA A 13 16.87 11.27 -2.07
CA ALA A 13 17.20 10.89 -0.70
C ALA A 13 16.88 12.02 0.29
N GLN A 14 17.08 13.28 -0.08
CA GLN A 14 16.77 14.43 0.78
C GLN A 14 15.27 14.62 1.00
N GLN A 15 14.43 14.29 0.01
CA GLN A 15 12.97 14.39 0.13
C GLN A 15 12.40 13.30 1.02
N ILE A 16 12.92 12.07 0.94
CA ILE A 16 12.42 10.95 1.75
C ILE A 16 13.02 10.89 3.16
N ALA A 17 14.24 11.44 3.36
CA ALA A 17 14.96 11.37 4.62
C ALA A 17 14.15 11.81 5.86
N PRO A 18 13.35 12.90 5.83
CA PRO A 18 12.55 13.30 7.00
C PRO A 18 11.53 12.25 7.45
N TYR A 19 11.07 11.40 6.53
CA TYR A 19 10.04 10.40 6.79
C TYR A 19 10.61 8.99 6.99
N TRP A 20 11.89 8.78 6.68
CA TRP A 20 12.49 7.45 6.55
C TRP A 20 12.33 6.59 7.80
N HIS A 21 12.57 7.18 8.98
CA HIS A 21 12.42 6.46 10.25
C HIS A 21 10.99 5.95 10.45
N ASP A 22 9.99 6.79 10.21
CA ASP A 22 8.59 6.42 10.37
C ASP A 22 8.09 5.46 9.29
N ILE A 23 8.58 5.60 8.05
CA ILE A 23 8.31 4.67 6.94
C ILE A 23 8.79 3.27 7.33
N VAL A 24 10.07 3.13 7.70
CA VAL A 24 10.66 1.83 8.08
C VAL A 24 9.95 1.26 9.31
N GLY A 25 9.69 2.09 10.33
CA GLY A 25 8.94 1.66 11.51
C GLY A 25 7.53 1.18 11.19
N SER A 26 6.84 1.84 10.26
CA SER A 26 5.50 1.43 9.84
C SER A 26 5.49 0.16 9.00
N ILE A 27 6.50 -0.06 8.15
CA ILE A 27 6.66 -1.30 7.40
C ILE A 27 6.98 -2.46 8.34
N ALA A 28 7.93 -2.28 9.26
CA ALA A 28 8.28 -3.28 10.26
C ALA A 28 7.07 -3.70 11.10
N TYR A 29 6.26 -2.73 11.54
CA TYR A 29 5.03 -3.02 12.27
C TYR A 29 4.01 -3.85 11.46
N PHE A 30 3.93 -3.63 10.14
CA PHE A 30 3.09 -4.46 9.27
C PHE A 30 3.64 -5.89 9.18
N ILE A 31 4.96 -6.03 9.00
CA ILE A 31 5.64 -7.33 8.89
C ILE A 31 5.48 -8.16 10.18
N ASP A 32 5.53 -7.53 11.35
CA ASP A 32 5.30 -8.20 12.64
C ASP A 32 3.92 -8.88 12.74
N LYS A 33 2.94 -8.49 11.90
CA LYS A 33 1.62 -9.13 11.83
C LYS A 33 1.58 -10.32 10.87
N PHE A 34 2.53 -10.41 9.95
CA PHE A 34 2.60 -11.38 8.88
C PHE A 34 4.05 -11.85 8.64
N PRO A 35 4.76 -12.33 9.69
CA PRO A 35 6.20 -12.58 9.63
C PRO A 35 6.57 -13.75 8.71
N ASP A 36 5.63 -14.66 8.43
CA ASP A 36 5.83 -15.78 7.51
C ASP A 36 5.63 -15.38 6.03
N ASP A 37 5.00 -14.22 5.79
CA ASP A 37 4.55 -13.82 4.45
C ASP A 37 5.38 -12.66 3.88
N TYR A 38 6.03 -11.87 4.74
CA TYR A 38 6.79 -10.67 4.35
C TYR A 38 8.10 -10.56 5.12
N ASP A 39 9.10 -10.00 4.44
CA ASP A 39 10.41 -9.66 4.99
C ASP A 39 10.76 -8.21 4.64
N LEU A 40 11.43 -7.52 5.57
CA LEU A 40 11.73 -6.09 5.44
C LEU A 40 12.76 -5.84 4.36
N GLU A 41 13.81 -6.65 4.31
CA GLU A 41 14.89 -6.48 3.33
C GLU A 41 14.36 -6.69 1.92
N THR A 42 13.54 -7.73 1.71
CA THR A 42 12.89 -8.04 0.44
C THR A 42 11.99 -6.89 0.00
N LEU A 43 11.10 -6.41 0.89
CA LEU A 43 10.18 -5.32 0.55
C LEU A 43 10.90 -4.01 0.21
N LEU A 44 11.97 -3.66 0.93
CA LEU A 44 12.79 -2.49 0.62
C LEU A 44 13.57 -2.66 -0.69
N SER A 45 14.08 -3.87 -0.96
CA SER A 45 14.76 -4.20 -2.21
C SER A 45 13.83 -4.03 -3.41
N ASP A 46 12.61 -4.53 -3.32
CA ASP A 46 11.58 -4.40 -4.37
C ASP A 46 11.23 -2.92 -4.63
N ILE A 47 11.15 -2.09 -3.57
CA ILE A 47 10.93 -0.64 -3.70
C ILE A 47 12.09 0.02 -4.44
N LEU A 48 13.34 -0.31 -4.07
CA LEU A 48 14.54 0.27 -4.68
C LEU A 48 14.71 -0.14 -6.15
N LYS A 49 14.30 -1.35 -6.51
CA LYS A 49 14.30 -1.84 -7.90
C LYS A 49 13.14 -1.29 -8.73
N GLY A 50 12.15 -0.66 -8.10
CA GLY A 50 10.92 -0.20 -8.75
C GLY A 50 9.92 -1.30 -9.06
N GLU A 51 10.11 -2.50 -8.52
CA GLU A 51 9.16 -3.62 -8.59
C GLU A 51 7.91 -3.32 -7.75
N LYS A 52 8.09 -2.59 -6.65
CA LYS A 52 7.02 -2.00 -5.85
C LYS A 52 7.18 -0.49 -5.79
N LEU A 53 6.06 0.23 -5.78
CA LEU A 53 6.02 1.67 -5.52
C LEU A 53 5.73 1.90 -4.04
N LEU A 54 6.45 2.85 -3.44
CA LEU A 54 6.16 3.35 -2.12
C LEU A 54 5.31 4.62 -2.22
N TRP A 55 4.25 4.64 -1.44
CA TRP A 55 3.42 5.81 -1.18
C TRP A 55 3.50 6.16 0.30
N ILE A 56 3.48 7.44 0.60
CA ILE A 56 3.34 7.93 1.96
C ILE A 56 2.11 8.81 2.08
N VAL A 57 1.47 8.73 3.24
CA VAL A 57 0.39 9.61 3.66
C VAL A 57 0.93 10.48 4.78
N VAL A 58 0.73 11.79 4.67
CA VAL A 58 1.05 12.75 5.72
C VAL A 58 -0.18 13.59 6.07
N ASP A 59 -0.20 14.15 7.27
CA ASP A 59 -1.27 15.07 7.68
C ASP A 59 -1.06 16.50 7.14
N GLY A 60 -1.93 17.43 7.54
CA GLY A 60 -1.84 18.84 7.14
C GLY A 60 -0.59 19.57 7.63
N HIS A 61 0.13 19.01 8.60
CA HIS A 61 1.37 19.53 9.17
C HIS A 61 2.61 18.77 8.66
N ASP A 62 2.44 17.93 7.63
CA ASP A 62 3.48 17.09 7.05
C ASP A 62 4.06 16.06 8.03
N ASN A 63 3.29 15.63 9.04
CA ASN A 63 3.66 14.48 9.87
C ASN A 63 3.32 13.17 9.15
N PHE A 64 4.20 12.18 9.23
CA PHE A 64 3.94 10.85 8.69
C PHE A 64 2.73 10.18 9.34
N MET A 65 1.82 9.69 8.51
CA MET A 65 0.62 8.97 8.93
C MET A 65 0.68 7.50 8.56
N ALA A 66 1.01 7.17 7.31
CA ALA A 66 0.98 5.79 6.83
C ALA A 66 1.90 5.55 5.63
N HIS A 67 2.28 4.29 5.44
CA HIS A 67 2.87 3.81 4.20
C HIS A 67 1.86 2.96 3.43
N VAL A 68 2.02 2.96 2.11
CA VAL A 68 1.39 1.98 1.22
C VAL A 68 2.42 1.49 0.22
N THR A 69 2.46 0.19 -0.03
CA THR A 69 3.21 -0.34 -1.16
C THR A 69 2.27 -0.92 -2.20
N THR A 70 2.55 -0.66 -3.47
CA THR A 70 1.75 -1.14 -4.58
C THR A 70 2.60 -1.72 -5.69
N GLN A 71 2.06 -2.61 -6.49
CA GLN A 71 2.72 -3.14 -7.69
C GLN A 71 1.74 -3.29 -8.84
N LEU A 72 2.27 -3.48 -10.06
CA LEU A 72 1.49 -3.80 -11.24
C LEU A 72 1.90 -5.18 -11.75
N ASP A 73 0.95 -6.11 -11.71
CA ASP A 73 1.16 -7.48 -12.17
C ASP A 73 0.56 -7.68 -13.56
N HIS A 74 1.21 -8.52 -14.37
CA HIS A 74 0.71 -8.98 -15.66
C HIS A 74 0.29 -10.44 -15.54
N LEU A 75 -1.02 -10.69 -15.59
CA LEU A 75 -1.56 -12.04 -15.49
C LEU A 75 -1.37 -12.80 -16.82
N VAL A 76 -1.40 -14.13 -16.74
CA VAL A 76 -1.26 -15.02 -17.91
C VAL A 76 -2.30 -14.79 -19.00
N THR A 77 -3.44 -14.21 -18.65
CA THR A 77 -4.53 -13.83 -19.57
C THR A 77 -4.31 -12.49 -20.27
N GLY A 78 -3.25 -11.76 -19.91
CA GLY A 78 -2.96 -10.41 -20.41
C GLY A 78 -3.54 -9.26 -19.56
N VAL A 79 -4.32 -9.58 -18.51
CA VAL A 79 -4.87 -8.60 -17.57
C VAL A 79 -3.75 -7.91 -16.80
N LYS A 80 -3.79 -6.57 -16.73
CA LYS A 80 -2.91 -5.73 -15.92
C LYS A 80 -3.58 -5.45 -14.58
N ARG A 81 -3.08 -6.07 -13.52
CA ARG A 81 -3.64 -5.98 -12.16
C ARG A 81 -2.78 -5.09 -11.29
N ALA A 82 -3.34 -3.98 -10.83
CA ALA A 82 -2.74 -3.24 -9.72
C ALA A 82 -3.01 -3.97 -8.40
N LEU A 83 -2.02 -4.00 -7.51
CA LEU A 83 -2.14 -4.62 -6.20
C LEU A 83 -1.65 -3.65 -5.13
N ILE A 84 -2.48 -3.41 -4.10
CA ILE A 84 -2.01 -2.85 -2.82
C ILE A 84 -1.49 -4.01 -1.97
N VAL A 85 -0.18 -4.02 -1.74
CA VAL A 85 0.55 -5.09 -1.06
C VAL A 85 0.58 -4.85 0.45
N THR A 86 1.01 -3.65 0.86
CA THR A 86 0.99 -3.25 2.27
C THR A 86 0.24 -1.93 2.43
N LEU A 87 -0.51 -1.82 3.52
CA LEU A 87 -1.15 -0.58 3.98
C LEU A 87 -1.14 -0.58 5.51
N GLY A 88 -0.34 0.31 6.09
CA GLY A 88 -0.16 0.39 7.53
C GLY A 88 0.17 1.80 7.99
N GLY A 89 -0.36 2.18 9.15
CA GLY A 89 -0.12 3.50 9.74
C GLY A 89 -1.18 3.92 10.75
N LYS A 90 -1.11 5.18 11.14
CA LYS A 90 -2.02 5.87 12.06
C LYS A 90 -3.15 6.50 11.23
N GLY A 91 -4.39 6.12 11.50
CA GLY A 91 -5.57 6.71 10.83
C GLY A 91 -6.74 5.75 10.60
N GLY A 92 -6.53 4.44 10.75
CA GLY A 92 -7.59 3.45 10.64
C GLY A 92 -8.37 3.56 9.33
N GLU A 93 -9.70 3.57 9.41
CA GLU A 93 -10.61 3.68 8.26
C GLU A 93 -10.37 4.96 7.43
N HIS A 94 -9.88 6.06 8.03
CA HIS A 94 -9.62 7.30 7.29
C HIS A 94 -8.51 7.15 6.24
N LEU A 95 -7.61 6.19 6.40
CA LEU A 95 -6.58 5.92 5.40
C LEU A 95 -7.17 5.40 4.09
N SER A 96 -8.41 4.89 4.08
CA SER A 96 -9.10 4.52 2.83
C SER A 96 -9.28 5.68 1.85
N GLN A 97 -9.14 6.94 2.30
CA GLN A 97 -9.11 8.11 1.43
C GLN A 97 -7.94 8.11 0.43
N ILE A 98 -6.91 7.27 0.64
CA ILE A 98 -5.82 7.09 -0.32
C ILE A 98 -6.26 6.33 -1.58
N ILE A 99 -7.30 5.50 -1.48
CA ILE A 99 -7.67 4.54 -2.52
C ILE A 99 -7.94 5.21 -3.87
N PRO A 100 -8.76 6.29 -3.95
CA PRO A 100 -8.99 6.97 -5.23
C PRO A 100 -7.71 7.50 -5.90
N TYR A 101 -6.70 7.92 -5.13
CA TYR A 101 -5.43 8.40 -5.69
C TYR A 101 -4.62 7.27 -6.31
N ILE A 102 -4.59 6.11 -5.67
CA ILE A 102 -3.92 4.92 -6.18
C ILE A 102 -4.66 4.39 -7.41
N GLU A 103 -5.99 4.35 -7.37
CA GLU A 103 -6.81 3.98 -8.53
C GLU A 103 -6.54 4.88 -9.73
N ASP A 104 -6.56 6.21 -9.55
CA ASP A 104 -6.31 7.15 -10.62
C ASP A 104 -4.90 7.02 -11.21
N TYR A 105 -3.90 6.72 -10.37
CA TYR A 105 -2.57 6.40 -10.84
C TYR A 105 -2.57 5.15 -11.72
N TYR A 106 -3.13 4.04 -11.24
CA TYR A 106 -3.08 2.78 -11.98
C TYR A 106 -4.01 2.75 -13.20
N LYS A 107 -5.13 3.48 -13.19
CA LYS A 107 -5.94 3.74 -14.39
C LYS A 107 -5.11 4.41 -15.48
N LYS A 108 -4.27 5.39 -15.14
CA LYS A 108 -3.36 6.05 -16.10
C LYS A 108 -2.25 5.13 -16.61
N GLN A 109 -1.83 4.14 -15.81
CA GLN A 109 -0.92 3.08 -16.24
C GLN A 109 -1.61 1.98 -17.07
N GLY A 110 -2.92 2.08 -17.27
CA GLY A 110 -3.73 1.12 -18.01
C GLY A 110 -3.97 -0.18 -17.26
N ALA A 111 -4.07 -0.14 -15.93
CA ALA A 111 -4.53 -1.28 -15.16
C ALA A 111 -6.02 -1.55 -15.44
N ASP A 112 -6.37 -2.83 -15.60
CA ASP A 112 -7.73 -3.29 -15.83
C ASP A 112 -8.50 -3.45 -14.51
N GLU A 113 -7.77 -3.73 -13.43
CA GLU A 113 -8.33 -3.93 -12.09
C GLU A 113 -7.34 -3.51 -10.99
N LEU A 114 -7.88 -3.27 -9.80
CA LEU A 114 -7.11 -3.06 -8.59
C LEU A 114 -7.57 -4.03 -7.51
N ILE A 115 -6.62 -4.75 -6.91
CA ILE A 115 -6.85 -5.64 -5.77
C ILE A 115 -6.22 -5.06 -4.51
N ILE A 116 -6.91 -5.22 -3.40
CA ILE A 116 -6.40 -4.92 -2.06
C ILE A 116 -6.47 -6.20 -1.25
N ILE A 117 -5.32 -6.74 -0.86
CA ILE A 117 -5.25 -7.86 0.08
C ILE A 117 -5.13 -7.26 1.48
N GLY A 118 -6.10 -7.53 2.34
CA GLY A 118 -6.14 -6.88 3.64
C GLY A 118 -7.01 -7.60 4.66
N ARG A 119 -6.80 -7.23 5.93
CA ARG A 119 -7.58 -7.75 7.05
C ARG A 119 -9.04 -7.35 6.93
N ARG A 120 -9.94 -8.20 7.43
CA ARG A 120 -11.40 -8.00 7.44
C ARG A 120 -11.87 -6.63 7.98
N GLY A 121 -11.11 -6.01 8.88
CA GLY A 121 -11.41 -4.67 9.38
C GLY A 121 -11.52 -3.58 8.31
N TRP A 122 -10.92 -3.79 7.14
CA TRP A 122 -11.02 -2.86 6.00
C TRP A 122 -12.33 -2.99 5.22
N GLU A 123 -13.09 -4.08 5.39
CA GLU A 123 -14.23 -4.43 4.54
C GLU A 123 -15.25 -3.29 4.42
N ARG A 124 -15.59 -2.63 5.54
CA ARG A 124 -16.55 -1.52 5.55
C ARG A 124 -16.06 -0.34 4.71
N SER A 125 -14.81 0.06 4.91
CA SER A 125 -14.20 1.18 4.18
C SER A 125 -14.06 0.86 2.70
N LEU A 126 -13.58 -0.34 2.36
CA LEU A 126 -13.40 -0.80 0.99
C LEU A 126 -14.74 -0.89 0.23
N LYS A 127 -15.81 -1.37 0.88
CA LYS A 127 -17.17 -1.35 0.30
C LYS A 127 -17.65 0.05 -0.07
N ALA A 128 -17.32 1.06 0.74
CA ALA A 128 -17.67 2.45 0.44
C ALA A 128 -16.94 2.98 -0.81
N HIS A 129 -15.82 2.38 -1.20
CA HIS A 129 -15.08 2.65 -2.44
C HIS A 129 -15.43 1.69 -3.59
N GLY A 130 -16.47 0.87 -3.44
CA GLY A 130 -16.94 -0.04 -4.50
C GLY A 130 -16.23 -1.39 -4.58
N TYR A 131 -15.34 -1.71 -3.63
CA TYR A 131 -14.70 -3.03 -3.57
C TYR A 131 -15.65 -4.08 -3.02
N CYS A 132 -15.50 -5.31 -3.51
CA CYS A 132 -16.16 -6.50 -2.99
C CYS A 132 -15.15 -7.56 -2.56
N VAL A 133 -15.60 -8.52 -1.74
CA VAL A 133 -14.77 -9.66 -1.34
C VAL A 133 -14.66 -10.63 -2.51
N ASN A 134 -13.47 -10.80 -3.05
CA ASN A 134 -13.19 -11.75 -4.14
C ASN A 134 -12.68 -13.11 -3.64
N LEU A 135 -11.84 -13.11 -2.59
CA LEU A 135 -11.21 -14.32 -2.04
C LEU A 135 -11.17 -14.26 -0.51
N LEU A 136 -11.30 -15.43 0.12
CA LEU A 136 -11.02 -15.64 1.54
C LEU A 136 -9.84 -16.59 1.68
N GLU A 137 -8.86 -16.22 2.50
CA GLU A 137 -7.72 -17.06 2.83
C GLU A 137 -8.01 -17.88 4.09
N TYR A 138 -7.86 -19.20 4.00
CA TYR A 138 -7.98 -20.12 5.13
C TYR A 138 -6.61 -20.72 5.44
N ARG A 139 -6.10 -20.46 6.66
CA ARG A 139 -4.78 -20.94 7.11
C ARG A 139 -4.94 -21.96 8.24
N LYS A 140 -4.24 -23.09 8.15
CA LYS A 140 -4.14 -24.10 9.21
C LYS A 140 -2.66 -24.45 9.38
N GLN A 141 -2.15 -24.32 10.60
CA GLN A 141 -0.83 -24.83 10.96
C GLN A 141 -0.91 -26.37 11.02
N LEU A 142 0.06 -27.04 10.39
CA LEU A 142 0.14 -28.50 10.32
C LEU A 142 0.94 -29.08 11.48
#